data_AF-A0AAV2DVA8-F1
#
_entry.id   AF-A0AAV2DVA8-F1
#
_cell.length_a   1.000
_cell.length_b   1.000
_cell.length_c   1.000
_cell.angle_alpha   90.00
_cell.angle_beta   90.00
_cell.angle_gamma   90.00
#
_symmetry.space_group_name_H-M   'P 1'
#
loop_
_entity.id
_entity.type
_entity.pdbx_description
1 polymer ?
#
loop_
_entity_poly.entity_id
_entity_poly.type
_entity_poly.pdbx_seq_one_letter_code
_entity_poly.pdbx_strand_id
1 'polypeptide(L)'
;MDKHVEILYCIFEAFRVLAKNCHLLDDHQLFDKIRKLLQQTKMTTVDVAEHLMPKTVPPNADVCLSSPEQGLEVAEEEATTRSKVEEERMNKEEKGISVVQHPIFNL
;
A
#
# COMPACT_ATOMS: atom_id res chain seq x y z
N MET A 1 -18.52 -19.31 4.83
CA MET A 1 -17.26 -19.84 4.27
C MET A 1 -16.53 -18.66 3.68
N ASP A 2 -15.74 -17.97 4.50
CA ASP A 2 -14.85 -16.90 4.03
C ASP A 2 -13.75 -17.55 3.18
N LYS A 3 -13.92 -17.45 1.86
CA LYS A 3 -12.84 -17.78 0.94
C LYS A 3 -11.83 -16.65 1.07
N HIS A 4 -10.83 -16.83 1.92
CA HIS A 4 -9.66 -15.97 1.94
C HIS A 4 -9.01 -16.07 0.57
N VAL A 5 -9.35 -15.13 -0.33
CA VAL A 5 -8.60 -14.95 -1.57
C VAL A 5 -7.24 -14.44 -1.13
N GLU A 6 -6.20 -15.25 -1.32
CA GLU A 6 -4.82 -14.81 -1.18
C GLU A 6 -4.57 -13.75 -2.26
N ILE A 7 -4.70 -12.48 -1.88
CA ILE A 7 -4.38 -11.36 -2.76
C ILE A 7 -2.85 -11.29 -2.86
N LEU A 8 -2.33 -11.67 -4.04
CA LEU A 8 -0.90 -11.56 -4.34
C LEU A 8 -0.53 -10.08 -4.53
N TYR A 9 0.22 -9.53 -3.58
CA TYR A 9 0.76 -8.18 -3.68
C TYR A 9 1.92 -8.12 -4.67
N CYS A 10 2.05 -6.97 -5.33
CA CYS A 10 3.11 -6.74 -6.29
C CYS A 10 4.45 -6.58 -5.56
N ILE A 11 5.38 -7.49 -5.82
CA ILE A 11 6.78 -7.37 -5.37
C ILE A 11 7.63 -6.72 -6.46
N PHE A 12 8.78 -6.19 -6.08
CA PHE A 12 9.66 -5.47 -7.01
C PHE A 12 10.07 -6.31 -8.22
N GLU A 13 10.34 -7.61 -8.04
CA GLU A 13 10.65 -8.53 -9.13
C GLU A 13 9.49 -8.63 -10.13
N ALA A 14 8.24 -8.69 -9.66
CA ALA A 14 7.07 -8.71 -10.52
C ALA A 14 6.90 -7.38 -11.27
N PHE A 15 7.10 -6.25 -10.58
CA PHE A 15 7.13 -4.93 -11.21
C PHE A 15 8.18 -4.83 -12.32
N ARG A 16 9.42 -5.32 -12.10
CA ARG A 16 10.47 -5.29 -13.14
C ARG A 16 10.09 -6.09 -14.38
N VAL A 17 9.46 -7.24 -14.21
CA VAL A 17 8.96 -8.03 -15.35
C VAL A 17 7.88 -7.26 -16.11
N LEU A 18 6.96 -6.59 -15.40
CA LEU A 18 5.95 -5.74 -16.03
C LEU A 18 6.57 -4.54 -16.77
N ALA A 19 7.54 -3.84 -16.15
CA ALA A 19 8.20 -2.70 -16.77
C ALA A 19 8.95 -3.08 -18.06
N LYS A 20 9.61 -4.24 -18.06
CA LYS A 20 10.25 -4.81 -19.25
C LYS A 20 9.22 -5.18 -20.32
N ASN A 21 8.13 -5.85 -19.94
CA ASN A 21 7.13 -6.33 -20.90
C ASN A 21 6.30 -5.21 -21.51
N CYS A 22 5.96 -4.18 -20.73
CA CYS A 22 5.09 -3.10 -21.19
C CYS A 22 5.87 -2.00 -21.93
N HIS A 23 7.14 -1.78 -21.60
CA HIS A 23 7.91 -0.61 -22.08
C HIS A 23 9.36 -0.88 -22.44
N LEU A 24 9.81 -2.14 -22.43
CA LEU A 24 11.22 -2.51 -22.70
C LEU A 24 12.22 -1.79 -21.77
N LEU A 25 11.81 -1.47 -20.55
CA LEU A 25 12.65 -0.78 -19.57
C LEU A 25 13.38 -1.80 -18.69
N ASP A 26 14.71 -1.82 -18.81
CA ASP A 26 15.57 -2.60 -17.92
C ASP A 26 15.86 -1.88 -16.59
N ASP A 27 15.88 -0.54 -16.62
CA ASP A 27 16.17 0.33 -15.47
C ASP A 27 15.53 1.72 -15.65
N HIS A 28 15.33 2.43 -14.53
CA HIS A 28 14.87 3.81 -14.50
C HIS A 28 15.19 4.47 -13.15
N GLN A 29 15.42 5.78 -13.14
CA GLN A 29 15.64 6.56 -11.91
C GLN A 29 14.51 6.43 -10.86
N LEU A 30 13.30 6.04 -11.29
CA LEU A 30 12.14 5.84 -10.41
C LEU A 30 12.05 4.43 -9.82
N PHE A 31 12.84 3.46 -10.30
CA PHE A 31 12.75 2.08 -9.84
C PHE A 31 13.09 1.93 -8.35
N ASP A 32 14.10 2.64 -7.86
CA ASP A 32 14.45 2.61 -6.44
C ASP A 32 13.35 3.18 -5.55
N LYS A 33 12.64 4.21 -6.03
CA LYS A 33 11.50 4.78 -5.31
C LYS A 33 10.31 3.83 -5.31
N ILE A 34 9.93 3.32 -6.48
CA ILE A 34 8.84 2.34 -6.63
C ILE A 34 9.12 1.10 -5.79
N ARG A 35 10.37 0.62 -5.74
CA ARG A 35 10.77 -0.51 -4.89
C ARG A 35 10.46 -0.28 -3.42
N LYS A 36 10.81 0.89 -2.88
CA LYS A 36 10.54 1.24 -1.47
C LYS A 36 9.03 1.31 -1.23
N LEU A 37 8.30 1.97 -2.12
CA LEU A 37 6.85 2.09 -2.00
C LEU A 37 6.14 0.73 -2.04
N LEU A 38 6.55 -0.19 -2.92
CA LEU A 38 6.00 -1.55 -2.98
C LEU A 38 6.25 -2.36 -1.70
N GLN A 39 7.30 -2.05 -0.93
CA GLN A 39 7.55 -2.69 0.38
C GLN A 39 6.63 -2.15 1.48
N GLN A 40 6.13 -0.92 1.31
CA GLN A 40 5.32 -0.22 2.32
C GLN A 40 3.82 -0.32 2.03
N THR A 41 3.45 -0.75 0.82
CA THR A 41 2.06 -0.74 0.34
C THR A 41 1.56 -2.15 0.01
N LYS A 42 0.23 -2.29 0.00
CA LYS A 42 -0.48 -3.53 -0.32
C LYS A 42 -1.19 -3.43 -1.67
N MET A 43 -0.46 -3.04 -2.70
CA MET A 43 -0.98 -2.90 -4.05
C MET A 43 -0.85 -4.22 -4.83
N THR A 44 -1.85 -4.62 -5.61
CA THR A 44 -1.80 -5.89 -6.33
C THR A 44 -1.01 -5.76 -7.63
N THR A 45 -0.50 -6.89 -8.14
CA THR A 45 0.19 -6.92 -9.44
C THR A 45 -0.71 -6.42 -10.57
N VAL A 46 -2.03 -6.65 -10.47
CA VAL A 46 -3.01 -6.15 -11.44
C VAL A 46 -3.10 -4.63 -11.38
N ASP A 47 -3.26 -4.06 -10.20
CA ASP A 47 -3.33 -2.61 -10.02
C ASP A 47 -2.05 -1.94 -10.55
N VAL A 48 -0.87 -2.48 -10.21
CA VAL A 48 0.42 -1.95 -10.70
C VAL A 48 0.52 -2.04 -12.22
N ALA A 49 0.06 -3.13 -12.83
CA ALA A 49 0.04 -3.29 -14.28
C ALA A 49 -0.88 -2.27 -14.96
N GLU A 50 -2.06 -1.97 -14.41
CA GLU A 50 -2.98 -0.96 -14.94
C GLU A 50 -2.34 0.44 -14.99
N HIS A 51 -1.59 0.80 -13.95
CA HIS A 51 -0.86 2.07 -13.93
C HIS A 51 0.30 2.11 -14.93
N LEU A 52 0.89 0.94 -15.21
CA LEU A 52 1.94 0.76 -16.21
C LEU A 52 1.42 0.68 -17.63
N MET A 53 0.11 0.56 -17.89
CA MET A 53 -0.35 0.47 -19.28
C MET A 53 -0.03 1.77 -20.04
N PRO A 54 0.44 1.70 -21.31
CA PRO A 54 0.78 2.89 -22.08
C PRO A 54 -0.44 3.80 -22.22
N LYS A 55 -0.36 5.01 -21.66
CA LYS A 55 -1.38 6.05 -21.83
C LYS A 55 -1.18 6.89 -23.10
N THR A 56 -0.05 6.73 -23.77
CA THR A 56 0.36 7.52 -24.94
C THR A 56 1.07 6.63 -25.96
N VAL A 57 0.99 7.02 -27.25
CA VAL A 57 1.72 6.40 -28.36
C VAL A 57 2.49 7.50 -29.10
N PRO A 58 3.83 7.42 -29.19
CA PRO A 58 4.71 6.36 -28.67
C PRO A 58 4.83 6.37 -27.13
N PRO A 59 5.14 5.22 -26.51
CA PRO A 59 5.30 5.12 -25.06
C PRO A 59 6.48 5.97 -24.56
N ASN A 60 6.26 6.69 -23.46
CA ASN A 60 7.27 7.44 -22.75
C ASN A 60 7.48 6.83 -21.36
N ALA A 61 8.70 6.41 -21.07
CA ALA A 61 9.10 5.76 -19.82
C ALA A 61 8.78 6.60 -18.58
N ASP A 62 9.09 7.90 -18.61
CA ASP A 62 8.83 8.82 -17.50
C ASP A 62 7.31 8.87 -17.24
N VAL A 63 6.51 9.10 -18.28
CA VAL A 63 5.04 9.19 -18.17
C VAL A 63 4.42 7.88 -17.67
N CYS A 64 4.95 6.74 -18.11
CA CYS A 64 4.41 5.43 -17.74
C CYS A 64 4.80 5.01 -16.32
N LEU A 65 5.91 5.52 -15.78
CA LEU A 65 6.38 5.23 -14.42
C LEU A 65 5.89 6.24 -13.39
N SER A 66 5.55 7.47 -13.80
CA SER A 66 4.94 8.46 -12.90
C SER A 66 3.55 8.02 -12.39
N SER A 67 2.77 7.32 -13.21
CA SER A 67 1.44 6.85 -12.79
C SER A 67 1.48 5.79 -11.67
N PRO A 68 2.28 4.71 -11.75
CA PRO A 68 2.38 3.74 -10.66
C PRO A 68 3.07 4.34 -9.44
N GLU A 69 4.09 5.20 -9.62
CA GLU A 69 4.71 5.95 -8.51
C GLU A 69 3.66 6.73 -7.71
N GLN A 70 2.83 7.52 -8.38
CA GLN A 70 1.81 8.34 -7.72
C GLN A 70 0.73 7.50 -7.04
N GLY A 71 0.27 6.41 -7.69
CA GLY A 71 -0.69 5.49 -7.08
C GLY A 71 -0.15 4.81 -5.82
N LEU A 72 1.14 4.47 -5.83
CA LEU A 72 1.84 3.88 -4.69
C LEU A 72 2.05 4.90 -3.55
N GLU A 73 2.34 6.16 -3.83
CA GLU A 73 2.42 7.23 -2.80
C GLU A 73 1.09 7.41 -2.08
N VAL A 74 -0.02 7.45 -2.84
CA VAL A 74 -1.37 7.55 -2.26
C VAL A 74 -1.66 6.33 -1.38
N ALA A 75 -1.32 5.13 -1.85
CA ALA A 75 -1.52 3.91 -1.07
C ALA A 75 -0.69 3.90 0.24
N GLU A 76 0.51 4.47 0.23
CA GLU A 76 1.36 4.61 1.42
C GLU A 76 0.74 5.60 2.43
N GLU A 77 0.28 6.76 1.95
CA GLU A 77 -0.37 7.78 2.79
C GLU A 77 -1.64 7.24 3.43
N GLU A 78 -2.48 6.54 2.67
CA GLU A 78 -3.70 5.91 3.18
C GLU A 78 -3.39 4.83 4.23
N ALA A 79 -2.37 4.00 4.02
CA ALA A 79 -1.97 3.00 4.99
C ALA A 79 -1.48 3.63 6.31
N THR A 80 -0.69 4.71 6.20
CA THR A 80 -0.14 5.44 7.35
C THR A 80 -1.22 6.16 8.15
N THR A 81 -2.16 6.83 7.46
CA THR A 81 -3.27 7.54 8.10
C THR A 81 -4.23 6.59 8.81
N ARG A 82 -4.61 5.47 8.16
CA ARG A 82 -5.45 4.44 8.78
C ARG A 82 -4.83 3.87 10.06
N SER A 83 -3.52 3.62 10.04
CA SER A 83 -2.80 3.08 11.21
C SER A 83 -2.82 4.06 12.40
N LYS A 84 -2.59 5.35 12.15
CA LYS A 84 -2.64 6.39 13.20
C LYS A 84 -4.04 6.55 13.80
N VAL A 85 -5.08 6.52 12.96
CA VAL A 85 -6.47 6.63 13.43
C VAL A 85 -6.84 5.43 14.30
N GLU A 86 -6.42 4.21 13.93
CA GLU A 86 -6.69 3.01 14.73
C GLU A 86 -5.93 3.03 16.07
N GLU A 87 -4.67 3.45 16.07
CA GLU A 87 -3.86 3.58 17.29
C GLU A 87 -4.45 4.63 18.26
N GLU A 88 -4.92 5.77 17.74
CA GLU A 88 -5.61 6.78 18.54
C GLU A 88 -6.94 6.28 19.13
N ARG A 89 -7.68 5.43 18.41
CA ARG A 89 -8.92 4.81 18.91
C ARG A 89 -8.63 3.83 20.03
N MET A 90 -7.64 2.96 19.87
CA MET A 90 -7.24 2.00 20.90
C MET A 90 -6.74 2.68 22.18
N ASN A 91 -5.97 3.77 22.07
CA ASN A 91 -5.46 4.53 23.22
C ASN A 91 -6.60 5.26 23.99
N LYS A 92 -7.66 5.70 23.30
CA LYS A 92 -8.84 6.29 23.95
C LYS A 92 -9.69 5.25 24.69
N GLU A 93 -9.79 4.02 24.17
CA GLU A 93 -10.49 2.92 24.84
C GLU A 93 -9.75 2.42 26.09
N GLU A 94 -8.41 2.29 26.07
CA GLU A 94 -7.65 1.92 27.27
C GLU A 94 -7.75 2.95 28.40
N LYS A 95 -7.77 4.25 28.07
CA LYS A 95 -7.93 5.32 29.08
C LYS A 95 -9.36 5.46 29.61
N GLY A 96 -10.36 4.89 28.94
CA GLY A 96 -11.75 4.86 29.38
C GLY A 96 -12.03 3.80 30.45
N ILE A 97 -11.13 2.84 30.67
CA ILE A 97 -11.27 1.79 31.68
C ILE A 97 -10.59 2.24 32.98
N SER A 98 -11.04 3.36 33.58
CA SER A 98 -10.68 3.71 34.95
C SER A 98 -11.71 3.13 35.93
N VAL A 99 -11.41 1.93 36.42
CA VAL A 99 -11.75 1.39 37.74
C VAL A 99 -13.20 1.58 38.21
N VAL A 100 -14.09 0.62 37.88
CA VAL A 100 -15.25 0.34 38.74
C VAL A 100 -14.72 -0.39 39.97
N GLN A 101 -14.24 0.36 40.97
CA GLN A 101 -14.00 -0.19 42.29
C GLN A 101 -15.39 -0.49 42.86
N HIS A 102 -15.86 -1.72 42.69
CA HIS A 102 -17.05 -2.23 43.36
C HIS A 102 -16.80 -2.13 44.88
N PRO A 103 -17.56 -1.32 45.65
CA PRO A 103 -17.52 -1.44 47.10
C PRO A 103 -18.24 -2.75 47.42
N ILE A 104 -17.47 -3.78 47.71
CA ILE A 104 -17.96 -5.01 48.31
C ILE A 104 -18.65 -4.59 49.61
N PHE A 105 -19.96 -4.87 49.67
CA PHE A 105 -20.79 -4.83 50.88
C PHE A 105 -20.00 -5.32 52.09
N ASN A 106 -19.74 -4.44 53.06
CA ASN A 106 -19.46 -4.87 54.43
C ASN A 106 -20.80 -4.97 55.14
N LEU A 107 -21.23 -6.22 55.36
CA LEU A 107 -22.29 -6.59 56.30
C LEU A 107 -21.71 -6.65 57.72
#